data_AF-A0A1H9DFB3-F1
#
_entry.id   AF-A0A1H9DFB3-F1
#
_cell.length_a   1.000
_cell.length_b   1.000
_cell.length_c   1.000
_cell.angle_alpha   90.00
_cell.angle_beta   90.00
_cell.angle_gamma   90.00
#
_symmetry.space_group_name_H-M   'P 1'
#
loop_
_entity.id
_entity.type
_entity.pdbx_description
1 polymer ?
#
loop_
_entity_poly.entity_id
_entity_poly.type
_entity_poly.pdbx_seq_one_letter_code
_entity_poly.pdbx_strand_id
1 'polypeptide(L)'
;MGKKLKHLFEITKWLFLIIFSLCLVGCGGISDGEYTASVVMTGGSGKAYIESPCKVTVTDGQATAHLVWSSPNYDYMIVDGDTYYPVNKEGNSEFDIPVSLGKEMKVQADTTAMSTPHLIEYTLLITLDDSVSDETMDSYSESADGTDSDSQIIKTSMDPPNIEGLTYIETDKNAYATCFKIHRYEDGYLVISIDDGRHYLLIPEGKDIPDDISADISMGSSDSQERIIPLYMPLDSIYLAASGAMCHFDSIGAVSAITMSGIEADDWYIDSAREAMNSGSIVYGGKYSAPDYEQIVMSDIDLAIENTMILHVPKVQEKLEQLMIPVFIDRSSYEEDPLGRCEWIKVYGTMTGLEDEASLFFDKQVQSVESLDLDNINGKKVAIFSINSNHQIVTRSSEDYFAKMVEMAGGTYLGPESEMNSTSQMTISIEAFYEYALDADILIYNQAIEDAPSSLEELIKTDATFADFKAVSTGDVWCTYKSIYQSSDKTGTIIEDLYAIIMDQKEETDFFYMLK
;
A
#
# COMPACT_ATOMS: atom_id res chain seq x y z
N MET A 1 -17.22 -75.99 -8.97
CA MET A 1 -16.98 -75.00 -10.06
C MET A 1 -17.35 -73.59 -9.60
N GLY A 2 -16.82 -73.11 -8.47
CA GLY A 2 -17.26 -71.84 -7.84
C GLY A 2 -16.19 -71.01 -7.12
N LYS A 3 -14.97 -71.52 -6.98
CA LYS A 3 -13.83 -70.76 -6.43
C LYS A 3 -12.91 -70.15 -7.51
N LYS A 4 -12.80 -70.77 -8.68
CA LYS A 4 -12.02 -70.21 -9.81
C LYS A 4 -12.71 -69.04 -10.53
N LEU A 5 -14.04 -68.94 -10.47
CA LEU A 5 -14.79 -67.85 -11.11
C LEU A 5 -14.81 -66.57 -10.25
N LYS A 6 -14.81 -66.69 -8.92
CA LYS A 6 -14.68 -65.55 -8.00
C LYS A 6 -13.30 -64.89 -8.07
N HIS A 7 -12.24 -65.67 -8.29
CA HIS A 7 -10.89 -65.13 -8.39
C HIS A 7 -10.65 -64.36 -9.71
N LEU A 8 -11.36 -64.71 -10.79
CA LEU A 8 -11.30 -63.98 -12.06
C LEU A 8 -12.03 -62.63 -12.00
N PHE A 9 -13.11 -62.53 -11.22
CA PHE A 9 -13.93 -61.32 -11.07
C PHE A 9 -13.28 -60.28 -10.13
N GLU A 10 -12.53 -60.72 -9.13
CA GLU A 10 -11.74 -59.84 -8.25
C GLU A 10 -10.49 -59.28 -8.96
N ILE A 11 -9.84 -60.07 -9.83
CA ILE A 11 -8.69 -59.61 -10.61
C ILE A 11 -9.10 -58.60 -11.68
N THR A 12 -10.28 -58.73 -12.29
CA THR A 12 -10.79 -57.72 -13.24
C THR A 12 -11.25 -56.44 -12.55
N LYS A 13 -11.77 -56.49 -11.31
CA LYS A 13 -12.04 -55.30 -10.50
C LYS A 13 -10.76 -54.57 -10.09
N TRP A 14 -9.72 -55.29 -9.69
CA TRP A 14 -8.42 -54.70 -9.36
C TRP A 14 -7.68 -54.17 -10.59
N LEU A 15 -7.81 -54.80 -11.76
CA LEU A 15 -7.27 -54.25 -13.02
C LEU A 15 -8.00 -52.98 -13.46
N PHE A 16 -9.32 -52.88 -13.26
CA PHE A 16 -10.08 -51.66 -13.57
C PHE A 16 -9.79 -50.53 -12.56
N LEU A 17 -9.55 -50.85 -11.28
CA LEU A 17 -9.14 -49.87 -10.26
C LEU A 17 -7.68 -49.40 -10.45
N ILE A 18 -6.79 -50.26 -10.96
CA ILE A 18 -5.42 -49.88 -11.30
C ILE A 18 -5.36 -49.11 -12.62
N ILE A 19 -6.24 -49.37 -13.60
CA ILE A 19 -6.35 -48.57 -14.84
C ILE A 19 -7.05 -47.23 -14.59
N PHE A 20 -8.01 -47.16 -13.64
CA PHE A 20 -8.60 -45.88 -13.20
C PHE A 20 -7.65 -45.08 -12.29
N SER A 21 -6.74 -45.76 -11.58
CA SER A 21 -5.66 -45.15 -10.81
C SER A 21 -4.40 -44.83 -11.64
N LEU A 22 -4.28 -45.33 -12.87
CA LEU A 22 -3.19 -44.98 -13.81
C LEU A 22 -3.57 -43.86 -14.80
N CYS A 23 -4.81 -43.36 -14.76
CA CYS A 23 -5.20 -42.12 -15.46
C CYS A 23 -5.11 -40.86 -14.60
N LEU A 24 -4.57 -40.96 -13.37
CA LEU A 24 -4.30 -39.83 -12.46
C LEU A 24 -2.80 -39.64 -12.18
N VAL A 25 -1.96 -40.08 -13.11
CA VAL A 25 -0.57 -39.63 -13.20
C VAL A 25 -0.46 -38.71 -14.42
N GLY A 26 -1.19 -37.60 -14.36
CA GLY A 26 -0.83 -36.37 -15.06
C GLY A 26 0.00 -35.53 -14.10
N CYS A 27 1.13 -35.00 -14.56
CA CYS A 27 1.94 -34.01 -13.88
C CYS A 27 1.09 -32.97 -13.14
N GLY A 28 1.59 -32.45 -12.01
CA GLY A 28 0.94 -31.39 -11.23
C GLY A 28 0.36 -30.29 -12.10
N GLY A 29 -0.94 -30.40 -12.38
CA GLY A 29 -1.70 -29.47 -13.18
C GLY A 29 -2.37 -28.49 -12.22
N ILE A 30 -2.15 -27.21 -12.47
CA ILE A 30 -2.88 -26.13 -11.82
C ILE A 30 -4.39 -26.27 -12.09
N SER A 31 -5.21 -25.96 -11.09
CA SER A 31 -6.67 -25.95 -11.22
C SER A 31 -7.15 -24.90 -12.23
N ASP A 32 -8.27 -25.16 -12.89
CA ASP A 32 -8.93 -24.12 -13.69
C ASP A 32 -9.34 -22.94 -12.78
N GLY A 33 -9.15 -21.72 -13.24
CA GLY A 33 -9.36 -20.51 -12.45
C GLY A 33 -8.65 -19.29 -13.03
N GLU A 34 -8.86 -18.15 -12.39
CA GLU A 34 -8.11 -16.92 -12.66
C GLU A 34 -7.07 -16.72 -11.57
N TYR A 35 -5.87 -16.30 -11.97
CA TYR A 35 -4.70 -16.13 -11.13
C TYR A 35 -4.00 -14.83 -11.46
N THR A 36 -3.19 -14.37 -10.51
CA THR A 36 -2.24 -13.29 -10.68
C THR A 36 -0.85 -13.89 -10.84
N ALA A 37 -0.05 -13.36 -11.76
CA ALA A 37 1.28 -13.87 -12.04
C ALA A 37 2.29 -12.73 -12.23
N SER A 38 3.47 -12.87 -11.66
CA SER A 38 4.60 -12.00 -11.99
C SER A 38 5.10 -12.27 -13.41
N VAL A 39 5.44 -11.20 -14.14
CA VAL A 39 6.03 -11.27 -15.47
C VAL A 39 7.43 -10.70 -15.44
N VAL A 40 8.42 -11.55 -15.71
CA VAL A 40 9.78 -11.10 -15.99
C VAL A 40 10.00 -11.15 -17.49
N MET A 41 10.27 -10.00 -18.10
CA MET A 41 10.63 -9.89 -19.51
C MET A 41 12.09 -9.49 -19.65
N THR A 42 12.83 -10.24 -20.48
CA THR A 42 14.19 -9.89 -20.88
C THR A 42 14.33 -9.91 -22.40
N GLY A 43 15.32 -9.20 -22.94
CA GLY A 43 15.52 -9.07 -24.38
C GLY A 43 15.20 -7.66 -24.90
N GLY A 44 15.26 -7.49 -26.23
CA GLY A 44 15.15 -6.18 -26.85
C GLY A 44 16.23 -5.18 -26.42
N SER A 45 15.86 -3.89 -26.33
CA SER A 45 16.71 -2.79 -25.89
C SER A 45 16.69 -2.54 -24.38
N GLY A 46 15.86 -3.28 -23.62
CA GLY A 46 15.61 -3.06 -22.19
C GLY A 46 14.63 -1.92 -21.87
N LYS A 47 14.12 -1.19 -22.88
CA LYS A 47 13.19 -0.06 -22.69
C LYS A 47 11.71 -0.45 -22.62
N ALA A 48 11.36 -1.59 -23.21
CA ALA A 48 9.99 -2.10 -23.20
C ALA A 48 9.77 -2.96 -21.97
N TYR A 49 8.56 -2.90 -21.41
CA TYR A 49 8.12 -3.80 -20.36
C TYR A 49 6.71 -4.30 -20.62
N ILE A 50 6.35 -5.35 -19.90
CA ILE A 50 4.98 -5.83 -19.79
C ILE A 50 4.57 -5.57 -18.34
N GLU A 51 3.38 -5.01 -18.14
CA GLU A 51 2.84 -4.75 -16.81
C GLU A 51 2.81 -6.05 -16.00
N SER A 52 3.25 -5.93 -14.74
CA SER A 52 3.34 -7.04 -13.80
C SER A 52 2.85 -6.55 -12.44
N PRO A 53 2.01 -7.33 -11.75
CA PRO A 53 1.50 -8.63 -12.16
C PRO A 53 0.56 -8.61 -13.37
N CYS A 54 0.39 -9.75 -14.02
CA CYS A 54 -0.56 -9.94 -15.10
C CYS A 54 -1.63 -10.97 -14.73
N LYS A 55 -2.79 -10.89 -15.39
CA LYS A 55 -3.87 -11.85 -15.21
C LYS A 55 -3.58 -13.12 -16.01
N VAL A 56 -3.69 -14.29 -15.37
CA VAL A 56 -3.58 -15.61 -15.99
C VAL A 56 -4.88 -16.38 -15.79
N THR A 57 -5.47 -16.83 -16.89
CA THR A 57 -6.64 -17.73 -16.86
C THR A 57 -6.22 -19.14 -17.22
N VAL A 58 -6.55 -20.11 -16.38
CA VAL A 58 -6.37 -21.54 -16.68
C VAL A 58 -7.72 -22.17 -17.00
N THR A 59 -7.79 -22.87 -18.14
CA THR A 59 -8.97 -23.66 -18.54
C THR A 59 -8.53 -24.97 -19.17
N ASP A 60 -9.10 -26.10 -18.72
CA ASP A 60 -8.71 -27.45 -19.13
C ASP A 60 -7.19 -27.70 -19.03
N GLY A 61 -6.54 -27.10 -18.03
CA GLY A 61 -5.10 -27.19 -17.79
C GLY A 61 -4.20 -26.41 -18.78
N GLN A 62 -4.77 -25.53 -19.61
CA GLN A 62 -4.02 -24.60 -20.48
C GLN A 62 -4.07 -23.18 -19.87
N ALA A 63 -2.92 -22.54 -19.74
CA ALA A 63 -2.80 -21.19 -19.20
C ALA A 63 -2.72 -20.15 -20.33
N THR A 64 -3.50 -19.09 -20.20
CA THR A 64 -3.47 -17.90 -21.07
C THR A 64 -3.18 -16.68 -20.21
N ALA A 65 -2.16 -15.90 -20.56
CA ALA A 65 -1.83 -14.65 -19.88
C ALA A 65 -2.36 -13.46 -20.69
N HIS A 66 -2.94 -12.50 -19.98
CA HIS A 66 -3.32 -11.18 -20.50
C HIS A 66 -2.17 -10.21 -20.22
N LEU A 67 -1.49 -9.75 -21.26
CA LEU A 67 -0.26 -8.97 -21.17
C LEU A 67 -0.49 -7.54 -21.67
N VAL A 68 -0.23 -6.55 -20.83
CA VAL A 68 -0.28 -5.12 -21.21
C VAL A 68 1.15 -4.63 -21.46
N TRP A 69 1.45 -4.17 -22.67
CA TRP A 69 2.78 -3.66 -23.02
C TRP A 69 2.95 -2.19 -22.65
N SER A 70 4.18 -1.76 -22.40
CA SER A 70 4.53 -0.38 -22.06
C SER A 70 4.30 0.67 -23.17
N SER A 71 3.64 0.32 -24.28
CA SER A 71 3.43 1.18 -25.44
C SER A 71 2.21 0.74 -26.25
N PRO A 72 1.47 1.68 -26.87
CA PRO A 72 0.35 1.36 -27.77
C PRO A 72 0.81 0.88 -29.16
N ASN A 73 2.13 0.89 -29.44
CA ASN A 73 2.69 0.66 -30.76
C ASN A 73 3.20 -0.78 -30.96
N TYR A 74 2.60 -1.77 -30.30
CA TYR A 74 2.86 -3.18 -30.57
C TYR A 74 1.74 -3.77 -31.44
N ASP A 75 2.09 -4.15 -32.67
CA ASP A 75 1.11 -4.49 -33.71
C ASP A 75 0.69 -5.97 -33.65
N TYR A 76 1.62 -6.87 -33.31
CA TYR A 76 1.36 -8.29 -33.10
C TYR A 76 2.47 -8.97 -32.29
N MET A 77 2.14 -10.09 -31.66
CA MET A 77 3.08 -11.02 -31.03
C MET A 77 3.14 -12.35 -31.80
N ILE A 78 4.29 -13.01 -31.79
CA ILE A 78 4.47 -14.39 -32.25
C ILE A 78 4.88 -15.25 -31.07
N VAL A 79 4.08 -16.27 -30.77
CA VAL A 79 4.29 -17.24 -29.68
C VAL A 79 4.19 -18.64 -30.27
N ASP A 80 5.24 -19.44 -30.11
CA ASP A 80 5.35 -20.80 -30.71
C ASP A 80 5.02 -20.89 -32.22
N GLY A 81 5.20 -19.78 -32.95
CA GLY A 81 4.97 -19.68 -34.39
C GLY A 81 3.57 -19.18 -34.78
N ASP A 82 2.66 -19.04 -33.81
CA ASP A 82 1.32 -18.48 -34.02
C ASP A 82 1.32 -16.97 -33.75
N THR A 83 0.53 -16.22 -34.52
CA THR A 83 0.44 -14.75 -34.45
C THR A 83 -0.78 -14.31 -33.64
N TYR A 84 -0.55 -13.43 -32.67
CA TYR A 84 -1.55 -12.85 -31.76
C TYR A 84 -1.62 -11.34 -31.99
N TYR A 85 -2.83 -10.78 -32.03
CA TYR A 85 -3.07 -9.35 -32.24
C TYR A 85 -3.62 -8.71 -30.96
N PRO A 86 -3.47 -7.38 -30.81
CA PRO A 86 -3.98 -6.70 -29.63
C PRO A 86 -5.49 -6.92 -29.44
N VAL A 87 -5.91 -7.13 -28.18
CA VAL A 87 -7.32 -7.32 -27.82
C VAL A 87 -8.07 -6.00 -27.61
N ASN A 88 -7.33 -4.91 -27.43
CA ASN A 88 -7.83 -3.55 -27.22
C ASN A 88 -7.67 -2.66 -28.47
N LYS A 89 -8.25 -1.46 -28.42
CA LYS A 89 -8.19 -0.45 -29.50
C LYS A 89 -7.68 0.93 -29.04
N GLU A 90 -7.64 1.16 -27.73
CA GLU A 90 -7.25 2.41 -27.08
C GLU A 90 -6.35 2.04 -25.90
N GLY A 91 -5.39 2.91 -25.56
CA GLY A 91 -4.38 2.62 -24.54
C GLY A 91 -3.21 1.78 -25.06
N ASN A 92 -2.43 1.28 -24.11
CA ASN A 92 -1.27 0.42 -24.34
C ASN A 92 -1.65 -0.92 -24.98
N SER A 93 -0.79 -1.53 -25.80
CA SER A 93 -1.15 -2.75 -26.53
C SER A 93 -1.33 -3.95 -25.59
N GLU A 94 -2.50 -4.58 -25.61
CA GLU A 94 -2.84 -5.73 -24.76
C GLU A 94 -2.93 -7.03 -25.56
N PHE A 95 -2.38 -8.13 -25.07
CA PHE A 95 -2.40 -9.43 -25.76
C PHE A 95 -2.84 -10.58 -24.85
N ASP A 96 -3.71 -11.44 -25.37
CA ASP A 96 -3.99 -12.74 -24.76
C ASP A 96 -3.15 -13.82 -25.46
N ILE A 97 -2.16 -14.38 -24.76
CA ILE A 97 -1.26 -15.40 -25.32
C ILE A 97 -1.25 -16.68 -24.47
N PRO A 98 -1.06 -17.88 -25.07
CA PRO A 98 -0.82 -19.09 -24.30
C PRO A 98 0.55 -19.05 -23.65
N VAL A 99 0.66 -19.51 -22.40
CA VAL A 99 1.89 -19.43 -21.62
C VAL A 99 2.25 -20.74 -20.93
N SER A 100 3.55 -20.96 -20.74
CA SER A 100 4.08 -22.05 -19.92
C SER A 100 4.54 -21.51 -18.58
N LEU A 101 3.69 -21.63 -17.56
CA LEU A 101 3.96 -21.10 -16.22
C LEU A 101 5.22 -21.71 -15.59
N GLY A 102 6.01 -20.87 -14.89
CA GLY A 102 7.24 -21.22 -14.21
C GLY A 102 8.41 -21.59 -15.14
N LYS A 103 8.31 -21.28 -16.44
CA LYS A 103 9.35 -21.54 -17.44
C LYS A 103 9.58 -20.34 -18.33
N GLU A 104 10.83 -20.14 -18.71
CA GLU A 104 11.18 -19.19 -19.75
C GLU A 104 10.58 -19.62 -21.09
N MET A 105 9.94 -18.67 -21.78
CA MET A 105 9.40 -18.83 -23.12
C MET A 105 9.87 -17.70 -24.03
N LYS A 106 10.21 -18.04 -25.27
CA LYS A 106 10.60 -17.05 -26.26
C LYS A 106 9.36 -16.54 -26.98
N VAL A 107 9.26 -15.23 -27.10
CA VAL A 107 8.23 -14.55 -27.89
C VAL A 107 8.88 -13.55 -28.82
N GLN A 108 8.19 -13.20 -29.89
CA GLN A 108 8.58 -12.06 -30.72
C GLN A 108 7.45 -11.04 -30.72
N ALA A 109 7.76 -9.75 -30.66
CA ALA A 109 6.75 -8.69 -30.76
C ALA A 109 7.19 -7.66 -31.78
N ASP A 110 6.27 -7.30 -32.68
CA ASP A 110 6.49 -6.28 -33.69
C ASP A 110 6.08 -4.91 -33.15
N THR A 111 6.96 -3.93 -33.28
CA THR A 111 6.68 -2.55 -32.89
C THR A 111 6.95 -1.56 -34.01
N THR A 112 6.06 -0.58 -34.14
CA THR A 112 6.14 0.53 -35.08
C THR A 112 6.52 1.86 -34.40
N ALA A 113 6.84 1.85 -33.10
CA ALA A 113 7.20 3.04 -32.32
C ALA A 113 8.37 3.86 -32.92
N MET A 114 9.22 3.24 -33.74
CA MET A 114 10.39 3.86 -34.38
C MET A 114 10.17 4.23 -35.86
N SER A 115 8.91 4.41 -36.31
CA SER A 115 8.54 4.75 -37.70
C SER A 115 8.79 3.68 -38.77
N THR A 116 9.47 2.58 -38.42
CA THR A 116 9.57 1.34 -39.22
C THR A 116 9.24 0.13 -38.36
N PRO A 117 8.54 -0.90 -38.87
CA PRO A 117 8.26 -2.12 -38.11
C PRO A 117 9.55 -2.86 -37.73
N HIS A 118 9.66 -3.23 -36.45
CA HIS A 118 10.75 -4.03 -35.91
C HIS A 118 10.19 -5.22 -35.13
N LEU A 119 10.48 -6.43 -35.62
CA LEU A 119 10.20 -7.66 -34.89
C LEU A 119 11.34 -7.96 -33.93
N ILE A 120 11.07 -7.88 -32.62
CA ILE A 120 12.05 -8.02 -31.55
C ILE A 120 11.79 -9.32 -30.78
N GLU A 121 12.85 -10.08 -30.48
CA GLU A 121 12.78 -11.29 -29.66
C GLU A 121 12.89 -10.94 -28.16
N TYR A 122 11.98 -11.46 -27.36
CA TYR A 122 11.95 -11.36 -25.91
C TYR A 122 11.88 -12.76 -25.28
N THR A 123 12.31 -12.87 -24.04
CA THR A 123 12.13 -14.05 -23.19
C THR A 123 11.26 -13.65 -22.01
N LEU A 124 10.13 -14.35 -21.84
CA LEU A 124 9.19 -14.15 -20.75
C LEU A 124 9.32 -15.30 -19.75
N LEU A 125 9.32 -14.98 -18.46
CA LEU A 125 9.09 -15.93 -17.38
C LEU A 125 7.87 -15.46 -16.61
N ILE A 126 6.82 -16.29 -16.61
CA ILE A 126 5.56 -15.99 -15.95
C ILE A 126 5.40 -16.96 -14.79
N THR A 127 5.42 -16.44 -13.57
CA THR A 127 5.39 -17.24 -12.34
C THR A 127 4.14 -16.89 -11.56
N LEU A 128 3.36 -17.91 -11.21
CA LEU A 128 2.21 -17.70 -10.35
C LEU A 128 2.68 -17.38 -8.95
N ASP A 129 1.98 -16.46 -8.30
CA ASP A 129 2.26 -16.10 -6.92
C ASP A 129 1.73 -17.19 -5.98
N ASP A 130 2.52 -18.25 -5.80
CA ASP A 130 2.39 -19.18 -4.68
C ASP A 130 3.00 -18.48 -3.45
N SER A 131 2.17 -18.03 -2.52
CA SER A 131 2.55 -17.21 -1.35
C SER A 131 3.88 -17.61 -0.65
N VAL A 132 4.72 -16.61 -0.38
CA VAL A 132 5.89 -16.57 0.54
C VAL A 132 7.15 -17.34 0.09
N SER A 133 8.14 -16.60 -0.42
CA SER A 133 9.56 -16.86 -0.12
C SER A 133 10.42 -15.60 -0.27
N ASP A 134 11.22 -15.35 0.78
CA ASP A 134 12.25 -14.33 0.94
C ASP A 134 13.15 -14.13 -0.28
N GLU A 135 13.36 -12.87 -0.64
CA GLU A 135 14.66 -12.17 -0.64
C GLU A 135 14.53 -10.89 -1.49
N THR A 136 14.50 -9.73 -0.82
CA THR A 136 15.24 -8.47 -1.09
C THR A 136 14.44 -7.23 -0.66
N MET A 137 15.12 -6.40 0.14
CA MET A 137 14.85 -5.01 0.56
C MET A 137 13.52 -4.37 0.15
N ASP A 138 12.75 -4.05 1.19
CA ASP A 138 11.51 -3.30 1.20
C ASP A 138 11.64 -1.94 0.50
N SER A 139 11.19 -1.88 -0.76
CA SER A 139 10.63 -0.64 -1.30
C SER A 139 9.17 -0.57 -0.83
N TYR A 140 8.89 0.39 0.07
CA TYR A 140 7.53 0.75 0.43
C TYR A 140 6.86 1.39 -0.79
N SER A 141 6.37 0.54 -1.69
CA SER A 141 5.45 0.92 -2.74
C SER A 141 4.04 0.63 -2.22
N GLU A 142 3.23 1.67 -2.05
CA GLU A 142 1.77 1.55 -2.09
C GLU A 142 1.39 1.13 -3.53
N SER A 143 1.64 -0.14 -3.84
CA SER A 143 1.25 -0.79 -5.07
C SER A 143 -0.10 -1.46 -4.80
N ALA A 144 -1.19 -0.74 -5.01
CA ALA A 144 -2.47 -1.39 -5.20
C ALA A 144 -2.53 -1.88 -6.66
N ASP A 145 -1.96 -3.06 -6.92
CA ASP A 145 -2.33 -3.83 -8.09
C ASP A 145 -3.10 -5.07 -7.64
N GLY A 146 -4.41 -4.87 -7.57
CA GLY A 146 -5.40 -5.87 -7.21
C GLY A 146 -6.58 -5.68 -8.13
N THR A 147 -6.66 -6.56 -9.13
CA THR A 147 -7.80 -6.74 -10.04
C THR A 147 -9.14 -6.54 -9.33
N ASP A 148 -9.89 -5.55 -9.82
CA ASP A 148 -11.35 -5.41 -9.85
C ASP A 148 -12.14 -6.49 -9.08
N SER A 149 -12.05 -6.47 -7.75
CA SER A 149 -13.19 -6.81 -6.93
C SER A 149 -13.90 -5.49 -6.69
N ASP A 150 -14.93 -5.25 -7.49
CA ASP A 150 -15.95 -4.21 -7.30
C ASP A 150 -16.62 -4.38 -5.93
N SER A 151 -15.88 -4.13 -4.84
CA SER A 151 -16.47 -3.55 -3.65
C SER A 151 -16.52 -2.06 -3.94
N GLN A 152 -17.59 -1.62 -4.58
CA GLN A 152 -18.05 -0.25 -4.39
C GLN A 152 -17.87 0.06 -2.90
N ILE A 153 -16.99 0.98 -2.55
CA ILE A 153 -16.95 1.54 -1.20
C ILE A 153 -18.28 2.27 -1.08
N ILE A 154 -19.30 1.54 -0.62
CA ILE A 154 -20.52 2.14 -0.12
C ILE A 154 -20.02 2.93 1.07
N LYS A 155 -19.85 4.26 0.93
CA LYS A 155 -19.61 5.13 2.08
C LYS A 155 -20.72 4.83 3.08
N THR A 156 -20.36 4.10 4.11
CA THR A 156 -21.23 3.68 5.19
C THR A 156 -21.38 4.87 6.12
N SER A 157 -22.53 4.98 6.77
CA SER A 157 -22.76 6.13 7.63
C SER A 157 -21.81 6.09 8.83
N MET A 158 -21.05 7.15 9.04
CA MET A 158 -20.37 7.41 10.32
C MET A 158 -21.28 8.23 11.25
N ASP A 159 -22.58 8.04 11.18
CA ASP A 159 -23.49 8.63 12.17
C ASP A 159 -23.29 7.91 13.52
N PRO A 160 -23.57 8.58 14.66
CA PRO A 160 -23.43 7.95 15.96
C PRO A 160 -24.33 6.71 16.05
N PRO A 161 -23.77 5.50 16.31
CA PRO A 161 -24.59 4.30 16.42
C PRO A 161 -25.52 4.38 17.63
N ASN A 162 -26.73 3.85 17.48
CA ASN A 162 -27.69 3.76 18.57
C ASN A 162 -27.44 2.47 19.37
N ILE A 163 -26.79 2.60 20.53
CA ILE A 163 -26.41 1.49 21.41
C ILE A 163 -27.35 1.46 22.62
N GLU A 164 -27.98 0.32 22.89
CA GLU A 164 -28.93 0.17 24.00
C GLU A 164 -28.23 0.44 25.35
N GLY A 165 -28.82 1.33 26.15
CA GLY A 165 -28.28 1.70 27.47
C GLY A 165 -27.22 2.80 27.44
N LEU A 166 -26.77 3.26 26.27
CA LEU A 166 -25.89 4.43 26.15
C LEU A 166 -26.65 5.65 25.63
N THR A 167 -26.37 6.81 26.23
CA THR A 167 -26.94 8.09 25.80
C THR A 167 -25.89 8.89 25.02
N TYR A 168 -26.14 9.12 23.73
CA TYR A 168 -25.29 9.99 22.90
C TYR A 168 -25.28 11.44 23.42
N ILE A 169 -24.09 12.05 23.46
CA ILE A 169 -23.87 13.45 23.86
C ILE A 169 -23.59 14.30 22.63
N GLU A 170 -22.45 14.06 21.97
CA GLU A 170 -21.98 14.86 20.85
C GLU A 170 -21.00 14.06 19.97
N THR A 171 -20.65 14.65 18.82
CA THR A 171 -19.62 14.14 17.92
C THR A 171 -18.55 15.21 17.83
N ASP A 172 -17.31 14.80 18.05
CA ASP A 172 -16.17 15.70 17.96
C ASP A 172 -16.05 16.26 16.53
N LYS A 173 -15.61 17.51 16.45
CA LYS A 173 -15.44 18.19 15.17
C LYS A 173 -14.02 17.96 14.64
N ASN A 174 -13.92 17.33 13.48
CA ASN A 174 -12.70 17.33 12.69
C ASN A 174 -12.56 18.62 11.88
N ALA A 175 -11.32 19.06 11.67
CA ALA A 175 -11.00 20.20 10.84
C ALA A 175 -10.70 19.80 9.39
N TYR A 176 -10.03 18.66 9.19
CA TYR A 176 -9.53 18.18 7.90
C TYR A 176 -9.87 16.70 7.65
N ALA A 177 -9.78 15.84 8.67
CA ALA A 177 -10.03 14.40 8.53
C ALA A 177 -11.50 14.07 8.24
N THR A 178 -11.69 13.17 7.29
CA THR A 178 -12.98 12.73 6.77
C THR A 178 -13.21 11.23 6.86
N CYS A 179 -12.17 10.45 7.16
CA CYS A 179 -12.26 8.98 7.25
C CYS A 179 -12.62 8.47 8.65
N PHE A 180 -12.69 9.33 9.67
CA PHE A 180 -13.15 8.96 11.01
C PHE A 180 -14.07 10.00 11.65
N LYS A 181 -14.84 9.58 12.66
CA LYS A 181 -15.51 10.44 13.63
C LYS A 181 -15.42 9.85 15.04
N ILE A 182 -15.44 10.71 16.06
CA ILE A 182 -15.45 10.30 17.46
C ILE A 182 -16.77 10.77 18.08
N HIS A 183 -17.59 9.82 18.53
CA HIS A 183 -18.88 10.07 19.16
C HIS A 183 -18.77 9.85 20.67
N ARG A 184 -19.26 10.80 21.46
CA ARG A 184 -19.23 10.75 22.92
C ARG A 184 -20.58 10.34 23.48
N TYR A 185 -20.56 9.47 24.48
CA TYR A 185 -21.73 9.01 25.20
C TYR A 185 -21.58 9.29 26.70
N GLU A 186 -22.69 9.26 27.43
CA GLU A 186 -22.70 9.35 28.90
C GLU A 186 -21.79 8.29 29.53
N ASP A 187 -21.39 8.51 30.79
CA ASP A 187 -20.54 7.60 31.56
C ASP A 187 -19.11 7.36 31.00
N GLY A 188 -18.70 8.14 30.00
CA GLY A 188 -17.34 8.14 29.45
C GLY A 188 -17.13 7.20 28.28
N TYR A 189 -18.17 6.52 27.78
CA TYR A 189 -18.07 5.69 26.58
C TYR A 189 -17.87 6.54 25.34
N LEU A 190 -17.07 6.03 24.41
CA LEU A 190 -16.74 6.69 23.14
C LEU A 190 -16.89 5.69 22.00
N VAL A 191 -17.32 6.15 20.83
CA VAL A 191 -17.30 5.35 19.60
C VAL A 191 -16.44 6.04 18.55
N ILE A 192 -15.41 5.34 18.08
CA ILE A 192 -14.64 5.75 16.90
C ILE A 192 -15.29 5.09 15.68
N SER A 193 -15.92 5.88 14.81
CA SER A 193 -16.55 5.41 13.58
C SER A 193 -15.60 5.66 12.41
N ILE A 194 -15.40 4.67 11.56
CA ILE A 194 -14.57 4.75 10.35
C ILE A 194 -15.47 4.71 9.10
N ASP A 195 -15.04 5.37 8.03
CA ASP A 195 -15.76 5.50 6.76
C ASP A 195 -15.97 4.19 5.98
N ASP A 196 -15.40 3.08 6.46
CA ASP A 196 -15.68 1.71 6.02
C ASP A 196 -16.86 1.05 6.76
N GLY A 197 -17.47 1.73 7.73
CA GLY A 197 -18.61 1.25 8.51
C GLY A 197 -18.25 0.44 9.75
N ARG A 198 -16.96 0.36 10.11
CA ARG A 198 -16.54 -0.16 11.41
C ARG A 198 -16.72 0.91 12.49
N HIS A 199 -17.19 0.47 13.65
CA HIS A 199 -17.33 1.28 14.84
C HIS A 199 -16.56 0.61 15.98
N TYR A 200 -15.75 1.36 16.72
CA TYR A 200 -14.98 0.86 17.86
C TYR A 200 -15.50 1.51 19.12
N LEU A 201 -16.15 0.73 19.98
CA LEU A 201 -16.67 1.19 21.27
C LEU A 201 -15.57 1.11 22.32
N LEU A 202 -15.06 2.25 22.77
CA LEU A 202 -14.13 2.34 23.88
C LEU A 202 -14.93 2.30 25.19
N ILE A 203 -14.70 1.25 25.97
CA ILE A 203 -15.36 0.96 27.24
C ILE A 203 -14.45 1.45 28.37
N PRO A 204 -14.86 2.43 29.19
CA PRO A 204 -14.03 2.93 30.28
C PRO A 204 -13.68 1.85 31.31
N GLU A 205 -12.56 2.04 32.01
CA GLU A 205 -12.09 1.11 33.04
C GLU A 205 -13.21 0.83 34.08
N GLY A 206 -13.48 -0.47 34.30
CA GLY A 206 -14.48 -0.93 35.28
C GLY A 206 -15.94 -0.77 34.84
N LYS A 207 -16.21 -0.43 33.58
CA LYS A 207 -17.54 -0.45 32.97
C LYS A 207 -17.79 -1.75 32.20
N ASP A 208 -19.07 -2.09 32.04
CA ASP A 208 -19.50 -3.30 31.34
C ASP A 208 -19.81 -3.01 29.87
N ILE A 209 -19.64 -4.01 28.99
CA ILE A 209 -20.14 -3.94 27.62
C ILE A 209 -21.68 -3.83 27.62
N PRO A 210 -22.29 -2.97 26.77
CA PRO A 210 -23.73 -2.93 26.58
C PRO A 210 -24.33 -4.27 26.14
N ASP A 211 -25.52 -4.61 26.64
CA ASP A 211 -26.17 -5.92 26.46
C ASP A 211 -26.45 -6.27 24.97
N ASP A 212 -26.61 -5.26 24.11
CA ASP A 212 -26.90 -5.40 22.67
C ASP A 212 -25.64 -5.58 21.82
N ILE A 213 -24.45 -5.46 22.41
CA ILE A 213 -23.17 -5.64 21.71
C ILE A 213 -22.58 -7.01 22.07
N SER A 214 -22.28 -7.79 21.03
CA SER A 214 -21.58 -9.07 21.18
C SER A 214 -20.14 -8.84 21.61
N ALA A 215 -19.73 -9.49 22.70
CA ALA A 215 -18.32 -9.62 23.06
C ALA A 215 -17.55 -10.58 22.12
N ASP A 216 -18.27 -11.41 21.35
CA ASP A 216 -17.68 -12.27 20.31
C ASP A 216 -17.48 -11.47 19.02
N ILE A 217 -16.23 -11.08 18.78
CA ILE A 217 -15.80 -10.33 17.60
C ILE A 217 -15.51 -11.24 16.38
N SER A 218 -15.43 -12.56 16.56
CA SER A 218 -15.13 -13.54 15.51
C SER A 218 -16.32 -13.81 14.59
N MET A 219 -17.52 -13.53 15.08
CA MET A 219 -18.77 -13.65 14.36
C MET A 219 -19.02 -12.41 13.51
N GLY A 220 -18.16 -12.17 12.51
CA GLY A 220 -18.42 -11.17 11.47
C GLY A 220 -19.74 -11.50 10.77
N SER A 221 -20.78 -10.70 10.99
CA SER A 221 -22.07 -10.86 10.33
C SER A 221 -21.90 -10.66 8.83
N SER A 222 -22.09 -11.74 8.08
CA SER A 222 -22.06 -11.77 6.61
C SER A 222 -23.23 -11.01 5.94
N ASP A 223 -23.86 -10.06 6.62
CA ASP A 223 -25.03 -9.32 6.14
C ASP A 223 -25.00 -7.88 6.69
N SER A 224 -24.44 -6.94 5.93
CA SER A 224 -24.90 -5.53 5.80
C SER A 224 -25.28 -4.67 7.04
N GLN A 225 -24.91 -5.04 8.27
CA GLN A 225 -25.15 -4.25 9.49
C GLN A 225 -23.85 -3.65 10.01
N GLU A 226 -23.94 -2.42 10.51
CA GLU A 226 -22.91 -1.66 11.21
C GLU A 226 -22.21 -2.54 12.26
N ARG A 227 -20.88 -2.71 12.14
CA ARG A 227 -20.09 -3.58 13.03
C ARG A 227 -19.53 -2.77 14.19
N ILE A 228 -19.99 -3.05 15.41
CA ILE A 228 -19.46 -2.44 16.64
C ILE A 228 -18.48 -3.41 17.32
N ILE A 229 -17.24 -2.97 17.51
CA ILE A 229 -16.13 -3.75 18.08
C ILE A 229 -15.83 -3.16 19.47
N PRO A 230 -16.01 -3.92 20.56
CA PRO A 230 -15.70 -3.44 21.91
C PRO A 230 -14.20 -3.42 22.17
N LEU A 231 -13.70 -2.32 22.74
CA LEU A 231 -12.32 -2.11 23.16
C LEU A 231 -12.32 -1.68 24.64
N TYR A 232 -11.69 -2.46 25.52
CA TYR A 232 -11.64 -2.13 26.95
C TYR A 232 -10.45 -1.22 27.25
N MET A 233 -10.70 -0.13 27.96
CA MET A 233 -9.68 0.83 28.35
C MET A 233 -9.11 0.49 29.74
N PRO A 234 -7.82 0.77 30.00
CA PRO A 234 -6.83 1.32 29.07
C PRO A 234 -6.36 0.30 28.02
N LEU A 235 -5.98 0.78 26.83
CA LEU A 235 -5.30 0.00 25.80
C LEU A 235 -3.79 0.16 26.01
N ASP A 236 -3.17 -0.77 26.74
CA ASP A 236 -1.75 -0.68 27.12
C ASP A 236 -0.90 -1.87 26.64
N SER A 237 -1.51 -2.81 25.92
CA SER A 237 -0.85 -3.90 25.20
C SER A 237 -1.26 -3.93 23.73
N ILE A 238 -0.69 -3.05 22.91
CA ILE A 238 -1.01 -2.91 21.48
C ILE A 238 0.02 -3.62 20.59
N TYR A 239 -0.47 -4.35 19.58
CA TYR A 239 0.31 -4.76 18.42
C TYR A 239 0.14 -3.75 17.28
N LEU A 240 1.21 -3.01 16.97
CA LEU A 240 1.20 -1.95 15.97
C LEU A 240 1.86 -2.40 14.66
N ALA A 241 1.04 -2.76 13.68
CA ALA A 241 1.47 -3.07 12.32
C ALA A 241 1.25 -1.91 11.34
N ALA A 242 0.47 -0.91 11.73
CA ALA A 242 0.39 0.40 11.06
C ALA A 242 1.59 1.27 11.42
N SER A 243 2.69 1.16 10.66
CA SER A 243 3.93 1.86 10.99
C SER A 243 3.81 3.38 11.00
N GLY A 244 3.00 3.96 10.11
CA GLY A 244 2.70 5.38 10.08
C GLY A 244 2.07 5.90 11.38
N ALA A 245 1.40 5.04 12.15
CA ALA A 245 0.75 5.46 13.39
C ALA A 245 1.72 5.62 14.58
N MET A 246 2.91 4.99 14.56
CA MET A 246 3.86 5.06 15.68
C MET A 246 4.27 6.51 16.02
N CYS A 247 4.41 7.37 15.00
CA CYS A 247 4.76 8.77 15.22
C CYS A 247 3.69 9.54 16.00
N HIS A 248 2.42 9.19 15.84
CA HIS A 248 1.34 9.78 16.62
C HIS A 248 1.44 9.39 18.10
N PHE A 249 1.74 8.12 18.40
CA PHE A 249 2.00 7.67 19.77
C PHE A 249 3.25 8.34 20.35
N ASP A 250 4.33 8.47 19.58
CA ASP A 250 5.56 9.15 20.02
C ASP A 250 5.31 10.62 20.38
N SER A 251 4.65 11.35 19.50
CA SER A 251 4.42 12.79 19.65
C SER A 251 3.53 13.17 20.84
N ILE A 252 2.71 12.24 21.34
CA ILE A 252 1.91 12.42 22.56
C ILE A 252 2.49 11.70 23.79
N GLY A 253 3.64 11.02 23.66
CA GLY A 253 4.29 10.31 24.77
C GLY A 253 3.64 8.98 25.14
N ALA A 254 2.94 8.33 24.21
CA ALA A 254 2.15 7.11 24.41
C ALA A 254 2.80 5.83 23.86
N VAL A 255 4.08 5.85 23.47
CA VAL A 255 4.79 4.65 22.94
C VAL A 255 4.72 3.46 23.90
N SER A 256 4.62 3.71 25.20
CA SER A 256 4.49 2.64 26.21
C SER A 256 3.19 1.85 26.15
N ALA A 257 2.18 2.30 25.40
CA ALA A 257 0.96 1.52 25.14
C ALA A 257 1.18 0.40 24.11
N ILE A 258 2.30 0.44 23.39
CA ILE A 258 2.67 -0.55 22.38
C ILE A 258 3.60 -1.56 23.03
N THR A 259 3.29 -2.85 22.88
CA THR A 259 4.10 -3.96 23.37
C THR A 259 4.65 -4.80 22.22
N MET A 260 4.05 -4.69 21.02
CA MET A 260 4.50 -5.38 19.83
C MET A 260 4.53 -4.47 18.61
N SER A 261 5.59 -4.57 17.80
CA SER A 261 5.77 -3.81 16.56
C SER A 261 5.73 -4.75 15.35
N GLY A 262 5.06 -4.32 14.28
CA GLY A 262 5.09 -5.00 12.98
C GLY A 262 6.29 -4.66 12.10
N ILE A 263 7.19 -3.81 12.61
CA ILE A 263 8.47 -3.45 12.00
C ILE A 263 9.63 -3.82 12.95
N GLU A 264 10.79 -4.18 12.41
CA GLU A 264 12.00 -4.48 13.18
C GLU A 264 12.71 -3.22 13.70
N ALA A 265 13.53 -3.36 14.75
CA ALA A 265 14.18 -2.21 15.39
C ALA A 265 15.07 -1.40 14.42
N ASP A 266 15.76 -2.07 13.50
CA ASP A 266 16.68 -1.43 12.54
C ASP A 266 15.97 -0.59 11.47
N ASP A 267 14.67 -0.83 11.27
CA ASP A 267 13.84 -0.15 10.27
C ASP A 267 13.03 1.03 10.87
N TRP A 268 13.09 1.23 12.18
CA TRP A 268 12.48 2.39 12.83
C TRP A 268 13.35 3.64 12.71
N TYR A 269 12.78 4.71 12.15
CA TYR A 269 13.35 6.06 12.17
C TYR A 269 12.91 6.85 13.42
N ILE A 270 11.99 6.31 14.20
CA ILE A 270 11.49 6.89 15.46
C ILE A 270 12.35 6.35 16.62
N ASP A 271 13.08 7.25 17.27
CA ASP A 271 14.07 6.88 18.29
C ASP A 271 13.44 6.17 19.49
N SER A 272 12.30 6.63 19.99
CA SER A 272 11.59 6.01 21.12
C SER A 272 11.14 4.58 20.83
N ALA A 273 10.63 4.31 19.61
CA ALA A 273 10.29 2.97 19.16
C ALA A 273 11.53 2.07 19.11
N ARG A 274 12.62 2.54 18.50
CA ARG A 274 13.88 1.81 18.42
C ARG A 274 14.46 1.51 19.79
N GLU A 275 14.46 2.49 20.69
CA GLU A 275 14.93 2.33 22.07
C GLU A 275 14.07 1.33 22.86
N ALA A 276 12.75 1.40 22.73
CA ALA A 276 11.82 0.48 23.38
C ALA A 276 11.95 -0.96 22.85
N MET A 277 12.23 -1.13 21.55
CA MET A 277 12.52 -2.45 21.00
C MET A 277 13.86 -3.01 21.50
N ASN A 278 14.89 -2.18 21.53
CA ASN A 278 16.22 -2.56 22.03
C ASN A 278 16.23 -2.90 23.53
N SER A 279 15.35 -2.27 24.33
CA SER A 279 15.17 -2.61 25.75
C SER A 279 14.33 -3.88 25.97
N GLY A 280 13.65 -4.37 24.94
CA GLY A 280 12.67 -5.47 25.02
C GLY A 280 11.33 -5.05 25.62
N SER A 281 11.05 -3.75 25.71
CA SER A 281 9.74 -3.22 26.11
C SER A 281 8.71 -3.34 24.97
N ILE A 282 9.18 -3.24 23.73
CA ILE A 282 8.44 -3.64 22.52
C ILE A 282 9.14 -4.85 21.92
N VAL A 283 8.41 -5.86 21.50
CA VAL A 283 8.95 -7.01 20.77
C VAL A 283 8.49 -6.98 19.31
N TYR A 284 9.22 -7.64 18.42
CA TYR A 284 8.78 -7.79 17.03
C TYR A 284 7.67 -8.84 16.95
N GLY A 285 6.49 -8.43 16.49
CA GLY A 285 5.28 -9.25 16.37
C GLY A 285 5.00 -9.82 14.99
N GLY A 286 5.95 -9.68 14.06
CA GLY A 286 5.74 -10.02 12.65
C GLY A 286 5.05 -8.90 11.89
N LYS A 287 5.26 -8.84 10.57
CA LYS A 287 4.63 -7.83 9.69
C LYS A 287 3.12 -8.06 9.53
N TYR A 288 2.40 -7.03 9.09
CA TYR A 288 0.94 -7.09 8.84
C TYR A 288 0.49 -8.30 8.01
N SER A 289 1.30 -8.78 7.05
CA SER A 289 0.96 -9.92 6.18
C SER A 289 1.35 -11.28 6.74
N ALA A 290 2.18 -11.30 7.79
CA ALA A 290 2.61 -12.52 8.48
C ALA A 290 2.83 -12.26 9.98
N PRO A 291 1.76 -11.98 10.76
CA PRO A 291 1.89 -11.77 12.20
C PRO A 291 2.30 -13.06 12.92
N ASP A 292 3.07 -12.91 14.00
CA ASP A 292 3.40 -13.99 14.92
C ASP A 292 2.20 -14.23 15.86
N TYR A 293 1.23 -15.01 15.39
CA TYR A 293 0.02 -15.32 16.13
C TYR A 293 0.30 -15.98 17.50
N GLU A 294 1.39 -16.74 17.63
CA GLU A 294 1.73 -17.37 18.91
C GLU A 294 2.16 -16.32 19.92
N GLN A 295 3.06 -15.41 19.54
CA GLN A 295 3.47 -14.31 20.42
C GLN A 295 2.32 -13.35 20.73
N ILE A 296 1.50 -13.00 19.74
CA ILE A 296 0.38 -12.07 19.94
C ILE A 296 -0.60 -12.64 20.97
N VAL A 297 -0.97 -13.92 20.87
CA VAL A 297 -1.84 -14.58 21.86
C VAL A 297 -1.16 -14.71 23.23
N MET A 298 0.15 -14.97 23.26
CA MET A 298 0.89 -15.07 24.52
C MET A 298 1.07 -13.74 25.24
N SER A 299 1.06 -12.62 24.49
CA SER A 299 1.28 -11.27 25.01
C SER A 299 -0.02 -10.58 25.46
N ASP A 300 -1.17 -11.27 25.33
CA ASP A 300 -2.50 -10.78 25.74
C ASP A 300 -2.78 -9.39 25.15
N ILE A 301 -2.64 -9.27 23.83
CA ILE A 301 -2.82 -8.00 23.10
C ILE A 301 -4.27 -7.54 23.17
N ASP A 302 -4.48 -6.28 23.57
CA ASP A 302 -5.79 -5.62 23.65
C ASP A 302 -6.33 -5.27 22.26
N LEU A 303 -5.41 -4.92 21.35
CA LEU A 303 -5.72 -4.35 20.04
C LEU A 303 -4.58 -4.58 19.05
N ALA A 304 -4.93 -5.08 17.86
CA ALA A 304 -4.08 -4.99 16.67
C ALA A 304 -4.43 -3.71 15.88
N ILE A 305 -3.47 -2.81 15.71
CA ILE A 305 -3.61 -1.62 14.86
C ILE A 305 -2.91 -1.92 13.53
N GLU A 306 -3.72 -2.10 12.50
CA GLU A 306 -3.33 -2.47 11.15
C GLU A 306 -3.48 -1.29 10.19
N ASN A 307 -2.68 -1.23 9.13
CA ASN A 307 -2.89 -0.27 8.05
C ASN A 307 -3.81 -0.86 6.98
N THR A 308 -4.20 -0.06 5.97
CA THR A 308 -5.09 -0.50 4.89
C THR A 308 -4.59 -1.70 4.07
N MET A 309 -3.29 -2.03 4.10
CA MET A 309 -2.76 -3.19 3.37
C MET A 309 -3.30 -4.51 3.89
N ILE A 310 -3.79 -4.56 5.14
CA ILE A 310 -4.44 -5.76 5.69
C ILE A 310 -5.67 -6.18 4.86
N LEU A 311 -6.31 -5.23 4.17
CA LEU A 311 -7.48 -5.48 3.32
C LEU A 311 -7.14 -6.32 2.09
N HIS A 312 -5.87 -6.33 1.66
CA HIS A 312 -5.38 -7.19 0.58
C HIS A 312 -4.98 -8.60 1.06
N VAL A 313 -4.94 -8.81 2.38
CA VAL A 313 -4.65 -10.11 3.02
C VAL A 313 -5.75 -10.47 4.03
N PRO A 314 -7.03 -10.55 3.63
CA PRO A 314 -8.18 -10.65 4.54
C PRO A 314 -8.10 -11.84 5.50
N LYS A 315 -7.43 -12.94 5.08
CA LYS A 315 -7.19 -14.12 5.93
C LYS A 315 -6.39 -13.81 7.20
N VAL A 316 -5.52 -12.80 7.17
CA VAL A 316 -4.77 -12.37 8.36
C VAL A 316 -5.72 -11.68 9.34
N GLN A 317 -6.53 -10.73 8.86
CA GLN A 317 -7.55 -10.07 9.68
C GLN A 317 -8.52 -11.10 10.28
N GLU A 318 -9.07 -12.00 9.46
CA GLU A 318 -9.96 -13.08 9.91
C GLU A 318 -9.30 -13.94 11.00
N LYS A 319 -7.99 -14.21 10.87
CA LYS A 319 -7.26 -15.02 11.83
C LYS A 319 -7.08 -14.30 13.18
N LEU A 320 -6.75 -13.02 13.18
CA LEU A 320 -6.68 -12.19 14.40
C LEU A 320 -8.04 -12.16 15.11
N GLU A 321 -9.12 -11.93 14.36
CA GLU A 321 -10.48 -11.91 14.90
C GLU A 321 -10.92 -13.28 15.44
N GLN A 322 -10.56 -14.40 14.78
CA GLN A 322 -10.79 -15.76 15.29
C GLN A 322 -10.04 -16.07 16.59
N LEU A 323 -8.92 -15.38 16.83
CA LEU A 323 -8.16 -15.46 18.07
C LEU A 323 -8.68 -14.47 19.12
N MET A 324 -9.81 -13.80 18.86
CA MET A 324 -10.45 -12.82 19.74
C MET A 324 -9.61 -11.55 19.95
N ILE A 325 -8.73 -11.21 19.00
CA ILE A 325 -7.96 -9.97 19.02
C ILE A 325 -8.72 -8.92 18.19
N PRO A 326 -9.15 -7.80 18.78
CA PRO A 326 -9.74 -6.70 18.03
C PRO A 326 -8.75 -6.16 16.99
N VAL A 327 -9.25 -5.85 15.79
CA VAL A 327 -8.44 -5.25 14.72
C VAL A 327 -8.98 -3.85 14.41
N PHE A 328 -8.19 -2.83 14.69
CA PHE A 328 -8.43 -1.45 14.24
C PHE A 328 -7.65 -1.20 12.96
N ILE A 329 -8.35 -0.78 11.91
CA ILE A 329 -7.72 -0.44 10.63
C ILE A 329 -7.55 1.08 10.55
N ASP A 330 -6.30 1.53 10.59
CA ASP A 330 -5.93 2.90 10.26
C ASP A 330 -6.20 3.16 8.77
N ARG A 331 -7.07 4.14 8.51
CA ARG A 331 -7.43 4.61 7.16
C ARG A 331 -6.91 6.02 6.88
N SER A 332 -5.91 6.49 7.63
CA SER A 332 -5.29 7.80 7.40
C SER A 332 -4.72 7.92 5.99
N SER A 333 -4.28 6.82 5.37
CA SER A 333 -3.80 6.82 3.98
C SER A 333 -4.85 7.21 2.94
N TYR A 334 -6.14 7.14 3.30
CA TYR A 334 -7.26 7.44 2.42
C TYR A 334 -7.78 8.87 2.61
N GLU A 335 -7.22 9.63 3.55
CA GLU A 335 -7.55 11.05 3.69
C GLU A 335 -7.07 11.83 2.46
N GLU A 336 -7.98 12.61 1.89
CA GLU A 336 -7.68 13.45 0.73
C GLU A 336 -6.78 14.65 1.10
N ASP A 337 -6.90 15.14 2.33
CA ASP A 337 -6.14 16.30 2.84
C ASP A 337 -4.92 15.82 3.64
N PRO A 338 -3.69 16.31 3.35
CA PRO A 338 -2.50 15.95 4.13
C PRO A 338 -2.62 16.24 5.64
N LEU A 339 -3.27 17.34 6.03
CA LEU A 339 -3.55 17.65 7.44
C LEU A 339 -4.66 16.73 7.99
N GLY A 340 -5.53 16.20 7.14
CA GLY A 340 -6.45 15.12 7.49
C GLY A 340 -5.71 13.88 7.98
N ARG A 341 -4.63 13.46 7.29
CA ARG A 341 -3.75 12.36 7.75
C ARG A 341 -3.18 12.66 9.14
N CYS A 342 -2.68 13.88 9.35
CA CYS A 342 -2.11 14.31 10.61
C CYS A 342 -3.15 14.33 11.76
N GLU A 343 -4.42 14.62 11.45
CA GLU A 343 -5.50 14.71 12.45
C GLU A 343 -5.86 13.37 13.09
N TRP A 344 -5.42 12.24 12.51
CA TRP A 344 -5.53 10.91 13.12
C TRP A 344 -4.80 10.79 14.46
N ILE A 345 -3.90 11.73 14.81
CA ILE A 345 -3.36 11.84 16.18
C ILE A 345 -4.47 11.94 17.24
N LYS A 346 -5.64 12.50 16.90
CA LYS A 346 -6.81 12.57 17.80
C LYS A 346 -7.41 11.21 18.11
N VAL A 347 -7.39 10.28 17.15
CA VAL A 347 -7.81 8.87 17.37
C VAL A 347 -6.91 8.24 18.41
N TYR A 348 -5.59 8.36 18.23
CA TYR A 348 -4.60 7.79 19.13
C TYR A 348 -4.58 8.46 20.50
N GLY A 349 -4.78 9.78 20.56
CA GLY A 349 -5.00 10.51 21.81
C GLY A 349 -6.24 10.02 22.56
N THR A 350 -7.34 9.74 21.85
CA THR A 350 -8.57 9.21 22.44
C THR A 350 -8.37 7.79 22.97
N MET A 351 -7.71 6.92 22.21
CA MET A 351 -7.39 5.53 22.62
C MET A 351 -6.45 5.45 23.82
N THR A 352 -5.67 6.49 24.09
CA THR A 352 -4.66 6.51 25.16
C THR A 352 -5.00 7.46 26.30
N GLY A 353 -6.11 8.20 26.21
CA GLY A 353 -6.52 9.20 27.20
C GLY A 353 -5.70 10.49 27.20
N LEU A 354 -5.00 10.78 26.10
CA LEU A 354 -4.08 11.92 25.90
C LEU A 354 -4.63 12.90 24.85
N GLU A 355 -5.92 13.20 24.94
CA GLU A 355 -6.62 14.07 23.97
C GLU A 355 -6.08 15.51 23.97
N ASP A 356 -5.71 16.05 25.15
CA ASP A 356 -5.17 17.40 25.28
C ASP A 356 -3.79 17.52 24.59
N GLU A 357 -2.92 16.53 24.78
CA GLU A 357 -1.62 16.43 24.12
C GLU A 357 -1.77 16.29 22.60
N ALA A 358 -2.69 15.42 22.15
CA ALA A 358 -2.99 15.23 20.74
C ALA A 358 -3.52 16.52 20.08
N SER A 359 -4.45 17.22 20.72
CA SER A 359 -4.99 18.49 20.22
C SER A 359 -3.90 19.56 20.15
N LEU A 360 -3.10 19.70 21.20
CA LEU A 360 -2.02 20.70 21.24
C LEU A 360 -0.97 20.44 20.16
N PHE A 361 -0.63 19.16 19.91
CA PHE A 361 0.32 18.82 18.87
C PHE A 361 -0.26 19.07 17.47
N PHE A 362 -1.50 18.65 17.23
CA PHE A 362 -2.18 18.88 15.95
C PHE A 362 -2.31 20.37 15.62
N ASP A 363 -2.73 21.19 16.58
CA ASP A 363 -2.89 22.64 16.39
C ASP A 363 -1.59 23.32 15.98
N LYS A 364 -0.43 22.82 16.44
CA LYS A 364 0.88 23.33 16.01
C LYS A 364 1.16 23.00 14.55
N GLN A 365 0.82 21.80 14.09
CA GLN A 365 1.02 21.41 12.69
C GLN A 365 0.13 22.22 11.76
N VAL A 366 -1.12 22.45 12.13
CA VAL A 366 -2.02 23.37 11.42
C VAL A 366 -1.44 24.78 11.38
N GLN A 367 -0.96 25.28 12.52
CA GLN A 367 -0.38 26.62 12.62
C GLN A 367 0.86 26.80 11.74
N SER A 368 1.73 25.79 11.61
CA SER A 368 2.88 25.84 10.70
C SER A 368 2.44 26.16 9.27
N VAL A 369 1.36 25.54 8.79
CA VAL A 369 0.81 25.77 7.44
C VAL A 369 0.08 27.11 7.33
N GLU A 370 -0.80 27.44 8.28
CA GLU A 370 -1.58 28.69 8.24
C GLU A 370 -0.70 29.96 8.34
N SER A 371 0.50 29.82 8.88
CA SER A 371 1.45 30.93 9.04
C SER A 371 2.28 31.26 7.80
N LEU A 372 2.19 30.44 6.73
CA LEU A 372 2.96 30.63 5.51
C LEU A 372 2.49 31.86 4.72
N ASP A 373 3.42 32.72 4.30
CA ASP A 373 3.13 33.88 3.43
C ASP A 373 3.10 33.41 1.96
N LEU A 374 1.91 33.08 1.48
CA LEU A 374 1.66 32.61 0.10
C LEU A 374 1.40 33.77 -0.89
N ASP A 375 1.18 35.01 -0.42
CA ASP A 375 0.75 36.14 -1.25
C ASP A 375 1.84 36.59 -2.25
N ASN A 376 3.10 36.32 -1.95
CA ASN A 376 4.27 36.76 -2.73
C ASN A 376 5.10 35.61 -3.32
N ILE A 377 4.56 34.39 -3.34
CA ILE A 377 5.29 33.24 -3.86
C ILE A 377 5.41 33.32 -5.40
N ASN A 378 6.63 33.10 -5.88
CA ASN A 378 6.87 32.77 -7.27
C ASN A 378 6.74 31.25 -7.40
N GLY A 379 5.52 30.76 -7.66
CA GLY A 379 5.15 29.34 -7.59
C GLY A 379 6.04 28.46 -8.44
N LYS A 380 7.12 27.95 -7.83
CA LYS A 380 8.09 27.07 -8.48
C LYS A 380 7.39 25.78 -8.88
N LYS A 381 7.72 25.30 -10.07
CA LYS A 381 7.26 24.02 -10.57
C LYS A 381 8.08 22.90 -9.94
N VAL A 382 7.42 21.95 -9.30
CA VAL A 382 8.06 20.85 -8.56
C VAL A 382 7.59 19.52 -9.12
N ALA A 383 8.51 18.62 -9.44
CA ALA A 383 8.17 17.22 -9.74
C ALA A 383 8.83 16.29 -8.70
N ILE A 384 8.13 15.23 -8.32
CA ILE A 384 8.60 14.23 -7.36
C ILE A 384 8.83 12.93 -8.11
N PHE A 385 9.94 12.25 -7.87
CA PHE A 385 10.25 10.99 -8.52
C PHE A 385 11.20 10.11 -7.71
N SER A 386 11.32 8.84 -8.05
CA SER A 386 12.46 7.99 -7.75
C SER A 386 12.73 7.07 -8.93
N ILE A 387 13.83 6.30 -8.90
CA ILE A 387 14.19 5.38 -9.98
C ILE A 387 14.25 3.97 -9.40
N ASN A 388 13.35 3.10 -9.86
CA ASN A 388 13.32 1.71 -9.39
C ASN A 388 14.45 0.87 -10.01
N SER A 389 14.56 -0.39 -9.57
CA SER A 389 15.56 -1.35 -10.07
C SER A 389 15.49 -1.63 -11.58
N ASN A 390 14.34 -1.37 -12.21
CA ASN A 390 14.10 -1.53 -13.64
C ASN A 390 14.39 -0.25 -14.44
N HIS A 391 15.01 0.77 -13.81
CA HIS A 391 15.27 2.08 -14.39
C HIS A 391 14.00 2.84 -14.84
N GLN A 392 12.86 2.54 -14.23
CA GLN A 392 11.61 3.26 -14.44
C GLN A 392 11.44 4.37 -13.40
N ILE A 393 10.68 5.38 -13.77
CA ILE A 393 10.36 6.49 -12.88
C ILE A 393 9.15 6.11 -12.03
N VAL A 394 9.33 6.15 -10.72
CA VAL A 394 8.22 6.07 -9.76
C VAL A 394 7.86 7.50 -9.35
N THR A 395 6.67 7.96 -9.69
CA THR A 395 6.18 9.32 -9.45
C THR A 395 4.85 9.30 -8.70
N ARG A 396 4.30 10.46 -8.36
CA ARG A 396 3.00 10.61 -7.69
C ARG A 396 1.97 11.25 -8.61
N SER A 397 0.72 10.82 -8.51
CA SER A 397 -0.38 11.47 -9.21
C SER A 397 -0.67 12.86 -8.60
N SER A 398 -1.35 13.72 -9.33
CA SER A 398 -1.75 15.05 -8.82
C SER A 398 -2.64 14.99 -7.57
N GLU A 399 -3.34 13.88 -7.36
CA GLU A 399 -4.24 13.69 -6.21
C GLU A 399 -3.54 13.13 -4.96
N ASP A 400 -2.28 12.71 -5.08
CA ASP A 400 -1.47 12.18 -3.98
C ASP A 400 -1.21 13.24 -2.89
N TYR A 401 -1.14 12.78 -1.64
CA TYR A 401 -0.93 13.66 -0.49
C TYR A 401 0.37 14.49 -0.59
N PHE A 402 1.44 13.94 -1.17
CA PHE A 402 2.71 14.64 -1.33
C PHE A 402 2.63 15.72 -2.42
N ALA A 403 1.90 15.45 -3.50
CA ALA A 403 1.56 16.48 -4.50
C ALA A 403 0.79 17.63 -3.84
N LYS A 404 -0.23 17.33 -3.03
CA LYS A 404 -0.99 18.33 -2.28
C LYS A 404 -0.14 19.10 -1.28
N MET A 405 0.81 18.46 -0.60
CA MET A 405 1.76 19.17 0.29
C MET A 405 2.60 20.20 -0.47
N VAL A 406 3.03 19.90 -1.70
CA VAL A 406 3.74 20.87 -2.56
C VAL A 406 2.84 22.08 -2.87
N GLU A 407 1.57 21.84 -3.19
CA GLU A 407 0.62 22.92 -3.48
C GLU A 407 0.32 23.77 -2.24
N MET A 408 0.13 23.14 -1.08
CA MET A 408 -0.04 23.83 0.21
C MET A 408 1.18 24.68 0.59
N ALA A 409 2.37 24.26 0.17
CA ALA A 409 3.61 25.03 0.32
C ALA A 409 3.77 26.17 -0.72
N GLY A 410 2.79 26.34 -1.62
CA GLY A 410 2.78 27.37 -2.67
C GLY A 410 3.52 27.00 -3.96
N GLY A 411 3.92 25.74 -4.11
CA GLY A 411 4.48 25.19 -5.34
C GLY A 411 3.40 24.88 -6.37
N THR A 412 3.83 24.65 -7.62
CA THR A 412 2.99 24.02 -8.64
C THR A 412 3.51 22.60 -8.85
N TYR A 413 2.73 21.60 -8.44
CA TYR A 413 3.12 20.21 -8.68
C TYR A 413 3.02 19.87 -10.18
N LEU A 414 4.03 19.15 -10.68
CA LEU A 414 4.08 18.61 -12.02
C LEU A 414 4.06 17.09 -11.92
N GLY A 415 2.95 16.48 -12.32
CA GLY A 415 2.79 15.04 -12.35
C GLY A 415 1.60 14.63 -13.22
N PRO A 416 1.47 13.32 -13.49
CA PRO A 416 0.32 12.78 -14.18
C PRO A 416 -0.97 12.96 -13.36
N GLU A 417 -2.09 13.22 -14.04
CA GLU A 417 -3.41 13.04 -13.45
C GLU A 417 -3.69 11.54 -13.31
N SER A 418 -4.39 11.12 -12.24
CA SER A 418 -4.86 9.73 -12.16
C SER A 418 -6.17 9.57 -12.95
N GLU A 419 -6.38 8.39 -13.53
CA GLU A 419 -7.73 7.97 -13.86
C GLU A 419 -8.50 7.74 -12.54
N MET A 420 -9.82 7.99 -12.52
CA MET A 420 -10.61 7.90 -11.28
C MET A 420 -10.42 6.52 -10.61
N ASN A 421 -10.02 6.53 -9.33
CA ASN A 421 -9.84 5.38 -8.43
C ASN A 421 -8.55 4.53 -8.57
N SER A 422 -7.48 5.03 -9.20
CA SER A 422 -6.17 4.33 -9.22
C SER A 422 -5.05 5.10 -8.51
N THR A 423 -4.03 4.35 -8.09
CA THR A 423 -2.99 4.62 -7.10
C THR A 423 -2.37 6.02 -7.07
N SER A 424 -2.10 6.50 -5.86
CA SER A 424 -1.37 7.73 -5.53
C SER A 424 0.08 7.72 -6.07
N GLN A 425 0.67 6.53 -6.20
CA GLN A 425 1.97 6.27 -6.83
C GLN A 425 1.81 5.65 -8.22
N MET A 426 2.64 6.06 -9.17
CA MET A 426 2.62 5.59 -10.56
C MET A 426 4.03 5.25 -11.03
N THR A 427 4.17 4.17 -11.80
CA THR A 427 5.43 3.81 -12.47
C THR A 427 5.32 4.16 -13.95
N ILE A 428 6.17 5.05 -14.44
CA ILE A 428 6.16 5.57 -15.81
C ILE A 428 7.54 5.47 -16.45
N SER A 429 7.60 5.63 -17.77
CA SER A 429 8.88 5.73 -18.48
C SER A 429 9.57 7.07 -18.21
N ILE A 430 10.90 7.10 -18.39
CA ILE A 430 11.68 8.34 -18.34
C ILE A 430 11.21 9.32 -19.43
N GLU A 431 10.79 8.84 -20.60
CA GLU A 431 10.26 9.68 -21.66
C GLU A 431 8.96 10.39 -21.23
N ALA A 432 8.04 9.69 -20.55
CA ALA A 432 6.82 10.30 -20.01
C ALA A 432 7.10 11.30 -18.89
N PHE A 433 8.06 10.99 -18.01
CA PHE A 433 8.51 11.93 -16.98
C PHE A 433 9.11 13.21 -17.59
N TYR A 434 9.95 13.05 -18.61
CA TYR A 434 10.59 14.13 -19.33
C TYR A 434 9.56 15.12 -19.92
N GLU A 435 8.44 14.64 -20.47
CA GLU A 435 7.42 15.49 -21.10
C GLU A 435 6.86 16.57 -20.16
N TYR A 436 6.62 16.25 -18.89
CA TYR A 436 6.06 17.22 -17.94
C TYR A 436 7.12 17.84 -17.01
N ALA A 437 8.21 17.15 -16.69
CA ALA A 437 9.17 17.60 -15.69
C ALA A 437 10.42 18.30 -16.27
N LEU A 438 10.61 18.37 -17.59
CA LEU A 438 11.75 19.04 -18.22
C LEU A 438 11.98 20.47 -17.71
N ASP A 439 10.89 21.24 -17.59
CA ASP A 439 10.89 22.64 -17.17
C ASP A 439 10.65 22.82 -15.65
N ALA A 440 10.69 21.75 -14.86
CA ALA A 440 10.57 21.82 -13.40
C ALA A 440 11.68 22.71 -12.82
N ASP A 441 11.29 23.63 -11.94
CA ASP A 441 12.24 24.45 -11.18
C ASP A 441 12.95 23.60 -10.12
N ILE A 442 12.23 22.65 -9.51
CA ILE A 442 12.74 21.75 -8.48
C ILE A 442 12.39 20.31 -8.85
N LEU A 443 13.35 19.40 -8.67
CA LEU A 443 13.09 17.96 -8.66
C LEU A 443 13.31 17.41 -7.25
N ILE A 444 12.38 16.58 -6.76
CA ILE A 444 12.50 15.91 -5.47
C ILE A 444 12.63 14.41 -5.71
N TYR A 445 13.80 13.85 -5.42
CA TYR A 445 14.03 12.42 -5.38
C TYR A 445 13.48 11.83 -4.07
N ASN A 446 12.51 10.93 -4.16
CA ASN A 446 11.89 10.33 -2.98
C ASN A 446 12.71 9.13 -2.46
N GLN A 447 13.62 9.41 -1.52
CA GLN A 447 14.49 8.39 -0.94
C GLN A 447 13.75 7.37 -0.06
N ALA A 448 12.55 7.70 0.41
CA ALA A 448 11.74 6.77 1.19
C ALA A 448 11.26 5.57 0.35
N ILE A 449 11.31 5.67 -0.98
CA ILE A 449 10.89 4.60 -1.89
C ILE A 449 12.11 3.85 -2.44
N GLU A 450 13.10 4.58 -2.94
CA GLU A 450 14.33 4.01 -3.52
C GLU A 450 15.55 4.78 -3.02
N ASP A 451 16.70 4.13 -2.92
CA ASP A 451 17.91 4.83 -2.49
C ASP A 451 18.33 5.93 -3.49
N ALA A 452 18.50 7.14 -2.96
CA ALA A 452 18.91 8.28 -3.75
C ALA A 452 20.36 8.11 -4.26
N PRO A 453 20.67 8.56 -5.48
CA PRO A 453 22.04 8.62 -5.97
C PRO A 453 22.90 9.51 -5.06
N SER A 454 24.22 9.28 -5.00
CA SER A 454 25.08 10.05 -4.09
C SER A 454 25.41 11.46 -4.61
N SER A 455 25.11 11.76 -5.88
CA SER A 455 25.35 13.05 -6.52
C SER A 455 24.52 13.24 -7.79
N LEU A 456 24.45 14.49 -8.27
CA LEU A 456 23.89 14.83 -9.59
C LEU A 456 24.58 14.07 -10.72
N GLU A 457 25.90 13.87 -10.64
CA GLU A 457 26.65 13.10 -11.64
C GLU A 457 26.22 11.62 -11.68
N GLU A 458 25.84 11.04 -10.53
CA GLU A 458 25.32 9.67 -10.49
C GLU A 458 23.89 9.59 -11.02
N LEU A 459 23.05 10.57 -10.73
CA LEU A 459 21.71 10.67 -11.34
C LEU A 459 21.80 10.75 -12.88
N ILE A 460 22.72 11.55 -13.43
CA ILE A 460 22.92 11.62 -14.89
C ILE A 460 23.49 10.30 -15.45
N LYS A 461 24.22 9.52 -14.65
CA LYS A 461 24.71 8.20 -15.07
C LYS A 461 23.59 7.15 -15.09
N THR A 462 22.53 7.30 -14.29
CA THR A 462 21.38 6.39 -14.35
C THR A 462 20.61 6.57 -15.66
N ASP A 463 20.42 7.81 -16.12
CA ASP A 463 19.94 8.11 -17.47
C ASP A 463 20.46 9.47 -17.94
N ALA A 464 21.03 9.52 -19.15
CA ALA A 464 21.65 10.74 -19.67
C ALA A 464 20.65 11.89 -19.91
N THR A 465 19.35 11.58 -20.06
CA THR A 465 18.29 12.59 -20.23
C THR A 465 18.15 13.50 -19.03
N PHE A 466 18.55 13.08 -17.82
CA PHE A 466 18.54 13.93 -16.63
C PHE A 466 19.38 15.21 -16.80
N ALA A 467 20.41 15.19 -17.66
CA ALA A 467 21.22 16.38 -17.92
C ALA A 467 20.46 17.53 -18.59
N ASP A 468 19.31 17.24 -19.22
CA ASP A 468 18.50 18.23 -19.93
C ASP A 468 17.49 18.95 -19.02
N PHE A 469 17.22 18.43 -17.82
CA PHE A 469 16.24 18.98 -16.90
C PHE A 469 16.73 20.30 -16.30
N LYS A 470 15.84 21.30 -16.27
CA LYS A 470 16.14 22.62 -15.72
C LYS A 470 16.68 22.53 -14.29
N ALA A 471 16.01 21.81 -13.40
CA ALA A 471 16.45 21.61 -12.01
C ALA A 471 17.85 20.99 -11.91
N VAL A 472 18.18 19.98 -12.73
CA VAL A 472 19.53 19.37 -12.73
C VAL A 472 20.59 20.36 -13.19
N SER A 473 20.30 21.15 -14.22
CA SER A 473 21.23 22.17 -14.75
C SER A 473 21.47 23.34 -13.79
N THR A 474 20.50 23.63 -12.92
CA THR A 474 20.55 24.71 -11.92
C THR A 474 21.02 24.24 -10.55
N GLY A 475 21.02 22.93 -10.30
CA GLY A 475 21.38 22.30 -9.02
C GLY A 475 20.20 22.18 -8.04
N ASP A 476 18.98 22.50 -8.46
CA ASP A 476 17.76 22.47 -7.62
C ASP A 476 17.14 21.06 -7.56
N VAL A 477 17.97 20.05 -7.30
CA VAL A 477 17.54 18.67 -7.05
C VAL A 477 17.66 18.38 -5.58
N TRP A 478 16.56 17.95 -4.98
CA TRP A 478 16.42 17.63 -3.57
C TRP A 478 16.14 16.16 -3.38
N CYS A 479 16.43 15.64 -2.20
CA CYS A 479 16.10 14.29 -1.79
C CYS A 479 15.29 14.36 -0.49
N THR A 480 14.29 13.49 -0.34
CA THR A 480 13.69 13.27 0.99
C THR A 480 14.65 12.48 1.87
N TYR A 481 14.57 12.62 3.20
CA TYR A 481 15.10 11.59 4.08
C TYR A 481 14.16 10.38 4.14
N LYS A 482 14.71 9.18 4.36
CA LYS A 482 13.92 7.95 4.51
C LYS A 482 12.91 8.01 5.65
N SER A 483 13.13 8.82 6.68
CA SER A 483 12.23 8.95 7.83
C SER A 483 10.86 9.55 7.50
N ILE A 484 10.70 10.21 6.35
CA ILE A 484 9.50 10.99 6.02
C ILE A 484 8.22 10.12 6.00
N TYR A 485 8.30 8.85 5.58
CA TYR A 485 7.12 7.96 5.53
C TYR A 485 6.63 7.53 6.91
N GLN A 486 7.46 7.64 7.94
CA GLN A 486 7.09 7.37 9.34
C GLN A 486 6.76 8.66 10.11
N SER A 487 6.46 9.76 9.43
CA SER A 487 6.27 11.09 10.06
C SER A 487 4.94 11.73 9.67
N SER A 488 3.85 10.96 9.63
CA SER A 488 2.50 11.47 9.30
C SER A 488 1.95 12.46 10.32
N ASP A 489 2.51 12.50 11.52
CA ASP A 489 2.26 13.51 12.53
C ASP A 489 2.89 14.88 12.18
N LYS A 490 3.93 14.90 11.35
CA LYS A 490 4.69 16.12 11.03
C LYS A 490 4.33 16.74 9.68
N THR A 491 3.13 16.46 9.15
CA THR A 491 2.66 17.02 7.86
C THR A 491 2.86 18.53 7.78
N GLY A 492 2.48 19.29 8.82
CA GLY A 492 2.64 20.75 8.81
C GLY A 492 4.10 21.19 8.72
N THR A 493 4.99 20.47 9.40
CA THR A 493 6.45 20.71 9.34
C THR A 493 7.02 20.37 7.97
N ILE A 494 6.56 19.27 7.33
CA ILE A 494 6.96 18.88 5.98
C ILE A 494 6.55 19.96 4.95
N ILE A 495 5.33 20.50 5.08
CA ILE A 495 4.84 21.59 4.22
C ILE A 495 5.66 22.87 4.44
N GLU A 496 5.99 23.21 5.69
CA GLU A 496 6.85 24.36 6.01
C GLU A 496 8.26 24.22 5.41
N ASP A 497 8.83 23.01 5.44
CA ASP A 497 10.10 22.70 4.81
C ASP A 497 10.05 22.84 3.28
N LEU A 498 9.01 22.30 2.64
CA LEU A 498 8.76 22.49 1.20
C LEU A 498 8.64 23.97 0.85
N TYR A 499 7.92 24.76 1.66
CA TYR A 499 7.80 26.21 1.47
C TYR A 499 9.17 26.89 1.53
N ALA A 500 10.01 26.52 2.50
CA ALA A 500 11.36 27.06 2.62
C ALA A 500 12.24 26.72 1.40
N ILE A 501 12.10 25.53 0.83
CA ILE A 501 12.77 25.11 -0.41
C ILE A 501 12.27 25.92 -1.60
N ILE A 502 10.95 26.05 -1.77
CA ILE A 502 10.33 26.82 -2.86
C ILE A 502 10.76 28.29 -2.83
N MET A 503 10.97 28.83 -1.63
CA MET A 503 11.39 30.22 -1.41
C MET A 503 12.92 30.43 -1.40
N ASP A 504 13.73 29.42 -1.71
CA ASP A 504 15.21 29.48 -1.71
C ASP A 504 15.81 29.89 -0.36
N GLN A 505 15.19 29.47 0.75
CA GLN A 505 15.58 29.92 2.10
C GLN A 505 16.55 28.96 2.81
N LYS A 506 16.61 27.70 2.42
CA LYS A 506 17.43 26.66 3.06
C LYS A 506 18.10 25.76 2.01
N GLU A 507 19.24 25.15 2.37
CA GLU A 507 19.94 24.10 1.58
C GLU A 507 19.75 22.68 2.20
N GLU A 508 19.23 22.61 3.43
CA GLU A 508 18.89 21.39 4.17
C GLU A 508 17.76 21.73 5.15
N THR A 509 16.83 20.81 5.32
CA THR A 509 15.65 20.94 6.19
C THR A 509 15.49 19.70 7.07
N ASP A 510 14.42 19.60 7.85
CA ASP A 510 14.20 18.43 8.71
C ASP A 510 13.88 17.16 7.88
N PHE A 511 13.27 17.34 6.70
CA PHE A 511 12.82 16.25 5.83
C PHE A 511 13.50 16.16 4.46
N PHE A 512 14.27 17.17 4.07
CA PHE A 512 14.86 17.24 2.74
C PHE A 512 16.31 17.72 2.77
N TYR A 513 17.11 17.24 1.83
CA TYR A 513 18.47 17.71 1.60
C TYR A 513 18.74 17.90 0.12
N MET A 514 19.58 18.87 -0.23
CA MET A 514 19.96 19.11 -1.62
C MET A 514 20.96 18.04 -2.11
N LEU A 515 20.70 17.46 -3.28
CA LEU A 515 21.59 16.53 -3.96
C LEU A 515 22.75 17.30 -4.61
N LYS A 516 23.98 17.00 -4.20
CA LYS A 516 25.17 17.76 -4.59
C LYS A 516 25.80 17.33 -5.91
#